data_AF-A0A8H4C8Z5-F1
#
_entry.id   AF-A0A8H4C8Z5-F1
#
_cell.length_a   1.000
_cell.length_b   1.000
_cell.length_c   1.000
_cell.angle_alpha   90.00
_cell.angle_beta   90.00
_cell.angle_gamma   90.00
#
_symmetry.space_group_name_H-M   'P 1'
#
loop_
_entity.id
_entity.type
_entity.pdbx_description
1 polymer ?
#
loop_
_entity_poly.entity_id
_entity_poly.type
_entity_poly.pdbx_seq_one_letter_code
_entity_poly.pdbx_strand_id
1 'polypeptide(L)'
;MYIHETPKPVLCKLSSFEQSAVHTVEMAGSTSPQRASSTNAIVWYLIYNSLIISLSGLAVVFWIIGSKRPLLYPVEFGEWLRANPKTGTIIWTACGSVSAAIFLLLLKCCLLLMIRQRAREGATFSTIEGWNRCANEQPLFNTKRLKLSGFTIVNWLVALTLTTAFTTLLTPTNVLVSEGILGDELDYTADEFRDWYNIRGSDNNVPVNKRYLCERMTYTSSTGSVNFPTCPHTDDPIGYISAGVSATQQTLGVDNASVRVIDSLFQGSTGGVLPIGFRGIPAFNNVDFKNWDPSTRYPHFNYTLSQQGLSAEVSCYETLDTPIENKILETLNVTNSADNHNTLQLVEYSIRKDFCIRQDKWVVPSIGVVAHSLCQPDRDIKKYEFYLKPFGKYDNLPKITCTIEPMITNNLVTYSTATGLFTSKIVETIGSSAVPNETIANVNDLLSYSITSWGSGLIDSILSLNTTGDGSGNFTYPVAVESALRGLAEYAGTYSRIYYSAKYNATGRSTVNGTYTTSRVGYHQTQPTALLIVLPMILYLVSIAGWYTYKGLKTGVRIDDDFDPTNSTALVTAAALGASKKGLNLEKFTGLNQYYEMVSGFQSQ
;
A
#
# COMPACT_ATOMS: atom_id res chain seq x y z
N MET A 1 9.36 -29.40 -25.37
CA MET A 1 9.45 -30.85 -25.64
C MET A 1 8.33 -31.50 -24.83
N TYR A 2 7.23 -31.84 -25.49
CA TYR A 2 6.02 -32.36 -24.85
C TYR A 2 6.20 -33.85 -24.56
N ILE A 3 6.10 -34.25 -23.29
CA ILE A 3 5.78 -35.63 -22.93
C ILE A 3 4.36 -35.61 -22.38
N HIS A 4 3.49 -36.28 -23.12
CA HIS A 4 2.11 -36.57 -22.77
C HIS A 4 2.10 -37.61 -21.66
N GLU A 5 1.83 -37.19 -20.42
CA GLU A 5 1.32 -38.09 -19.39
C GLU A 5 -0.01 -37.52 -18.90
N THR A 6 -1.08 -38.26 -19.19
CA THR A 6 -2.41 -38.03 -18.63
C THR A 6 -2.38 -38.30 -17.12
N PRO A 7 -2.75 -37.35 -16.25
CA PRO A 7 -2.86 -37.64 -14.83
C PRO A 7 -4.09 -38.53 -14.62
N LYS A 8 -3.86 -39.75 -14.13
CA LYS A 8 -4.91 -40.58 -13.52
C LYS A 8 -5.47 -39.80 -12.31
N PRO A 9 -6.79 -39.66 -12.15
CA PRO A 9 -7.34 -39.10 -10.93
C PRO A 9 -7.11 -40.08 -9.78
N VAL A 10 -6.10 -39.79 -8.97
CA VAL A 10 -5.91 -40.38 -7.64
C VAL A 10 -6.96 -39.76 -6.73
N LEU A 11 -8.15 -40.36 -6.70
CA LEU A 11 -9.12 -40.12 -5.64
C LEU A 11 -8.61 -40.86 -4.39
N CYS A 12 -8.08 -40.08 -3.45
CA CYS A 12 -7.63 -40.56 -2.15
C CYS A 12 -8.71 -41.39 -1.45
N LYS A 13 -8.33 -42.63 -1.12
CA LYS A 13 -8.98 -43.47 -0.10
C LYS A 13 -9.03 -42.69 1.23
N LEU A 14 -10.22 -42.30 1.64
CA LEU A 14 -10.52 -41.76 2.99
C LEU A 14 -11.72 -42.49 3.61
N SER A 15 -11.91 -43.76 3.27
CA SER A 15 -13.00 -44.61 3.77
C SER A 15 -12.58 -45.59 4.89
N SER A 16 -11.37 -45.46 5.45
CA SER A 16 -10.83 -46.45 6.39
C SER A 16 -10.95 -46.07 7.88
N PHE A 17 -11.70 -45.01 8.24
CA PHE A 17 -11.82 -44.60 9.65
C PHE A 17 -13.15 -44.98 10.33
N GLU A 18 -14.14 -45.48 9.59
CA GLU A 18 -15.45 -45.85 10.15
C GLU A 18 -15.59 -47.35 10.48
N GLN A 19 -14.65 -48.20 10.06
CA GLN A 19 -14.74 -49.66 10.26
C GLN A 19 -14.11 -50.19 11.56
N SER A 20 -13.49 -49.35 12.39
CA SER A 20 -12.68 -49.85 13.52
C SER A 20 -13.26 -49.63 14.93
N ALA A 21 -14.47 -49.08 15.07
CA ALA A 21 -15.02 -48.73 16.40
C ALA A 21 -16.10 -49.68 16.94
N VAL A 22 -16.48 -50.74 16.23
CA VAL A 22 -17.57 -51.63 16.68
C VAL A 22 -17.18 -53.10 16.51
N HIS A 23 -16.23 -53.57 17.32
CA HIS A 23 -16.09 -55.00 17.62
C HIS A 23 -15.50 -55.18 19.02
N THR A 24 -16.38 -55.17 20.02
CA THR A 24 -16.17 -55.88 21.28
C THR A 24 -17.29 -56.89 21.44
N VAL A 25 -16.87 -58.15 21.52
CA VAL A 25 -17.68 -59.35 21.61
C VAL A 25 -18.08 -59.57 23.07
N GLU A 26 -19.37 -59.67 23.36
CA GLU A 26 -19.89 -60.36 24.54
C GLU A 26 -20.82 -61.49 24.08
N MET A 27 -20.42 -62.73 24.39
CA MET A 27 -21.26 -63.92 24.27
C MET A 27 -22.15 -64.02 25.51
N ALA A 28 -23.46 -63.90 25.33
CA ALA A 28 -24.45 -64.44 26.26
C ALA A 28 -25.77 -64.68 25.52
N GLY A 29 -26.18 -65.95 25.45
CA GLY A 29 -27.47 -66.34 24.92
C GLY A 29 -28.61 -65.84 25.80
N SER A 30 -29.56 -65.13 25.19
CA SER A 30 -30.96 -65.14 25.60
C SER A 30 -31.82 -64.73 24.42
N THR A 31 -32.77 -65.59 24.05
CA THR A 31 -33.81 -65.31 23.08
C THR A 31 -34.78 -64.29 23.68
N SER A 32 -34.58 -63.02 23.33
CA SER A 32 -35.60 -61.97 23.50
C SER A 32 -35.98 -61.44 22.12
N PRO A 33 -37.25 -61.02 21.90
CA PRO A 33 -37.65 -60.45 20.62
C PRO A 33 -36.89 -59.14 20.43
N GLN A 34 -35.92 -59.12 19.50
CA GLN A 34 -35.18 -57.93 19.12
C GLN A 34 -36.16 -56.83 18.71
N ARG A 35 -36.24 -55.80 19.54
CA ARG A 35 -36.99 -54.58 19.27
C ARG A 35 -36.29 -53.90 18.10
N ALA A 36 -36.95 -53.82 16.94
CA ALA A 36 -36.43 -53.12 15.77
C ALA A 36 -35.95 -51.71 16.16
N SER A 37 -34.66 -51.43 15.97
CA SER A 37 -34.10 -50.08 16.11
C SER A 37 -34.74 -49.22 15.03
N SER A 38 -35.63 -48.30 15.42
CA SER A 38 -36.19 -47.33 14.50
C SER A 38 -35.54 -45.98 14.74
N THR A 39 -34.66 -45.56 13.84
CA THR A 39 -34.05 -44.23 13.90
C THR A 39 -35.06 -43.15 13.52
N ASN A 40 -35.12 -42.05 14.28
CA ASN A 40 -36.01 -40.92 14.01
C ASN A 40 -35.42 -40.05 12.89
N ALA A 41 -36.01 -40.13 11.70
CA ALA A 41 -35.52 -39.43 10.52
C ALA A 41 -35.61 -37.91 10.66
N ILE A 42 -36.63 -37.41 11.35
CA ILE A 42 -36.87 -35.97 11.53
C ILE A 42 -35.68 -35.33 12.24
N VAL A 43 -35.17 -35.98 13.29
CA VAL A 43 -34.04 -35.49 14.07
C VAL A 43 -32.80 -35.35 13.20
N TRP A 44 -32.50 -36.36 12.38
CA TRP A 44 -31.32 -36.32 11.50
C TRP A 44 -31.43 -35.31 10.36
N TYR A 45 -32.61 -35.13 9.76
CA TYR A 45 -32.78 -34.01 8.82
C TYR A 45 -32.58 -32.67 9.48
N LEU A 46 -33.12 -32.46 10.69
CA LEU A 46 -32.92 -31.20 11.41
C LEU A 46 -31.45 -30.96 11.69
N ILE A 47 -30.70 -32.00 12.10
CA ILE A 47 -29.25 -31.90 12.33
C ILE A 47 -28.52 -31.54 11.03
N TYR A 48 -28.68 -32.30 9.95
CA TYR A 48 -27.92 -32.04 8.72
C TYR A 48 -28.30 -30.71 8.06
N ASN A 49 -29.58 -30.33 8.01
CA ASN A 49 -29.96 -29.03 7.45
C ASN A 49 -29.51 -27.88 8.34
N SER A 50 -29.59 -28.01 9.67
CA SER A 50 -29.11 -26.94 10.56
C SER A 50 -27.61 -26.72 10.39
N LEU A 51 -26.82 -27.78 10.18
CA LEU A 51 -25.40 -27.68 9.84
C LEU A 51 -25.16 -27.01 8.48
N ILE A 52 -25.90 -27.40 7.43
CA ILE A 52 -25.80 -26.77 6.09
C ILE A 52 -26.15 -25.28 6.16
N ILE A 53 -27.25 -24.93 6.84
CA ILE A 53 -27.69 -23.54 7.01
C ILE A 53 -26.69 -22.76 7.87
N SER A 54 -26.17 -23.36 8.94
CA SER A 54 -25.17 -22.72 9.82
C SER A 54 -23.87 -22.41 9.07
N LEU A 55 -23.31 -23.38 8.35
CA LEU A 55 -22.11 -23.17 7.53
C LEU A 55 -22.33 -22.11 6.44
N SER A 56 -23.51 -22.13 5.82
CA SER A 56 -23.91 -21.13 4.81
C SER A 56 -24.01 -19.74 5.43
N GLY A 57 -24.65 -19.63 6.59
CA GLY A 57 -24.78 -18.40 7.35
C GLY A 57 -23.42 -17.87 7.79
N LEU A 58 -22.52 -18.72 8.28
CA LEU A 58 -21.16 -18.35 8.65
C LEU A 58 -20.37 -17.78 7.47
N ALA A 59 -20.47 -18.39 6.29
CA ALA A 59 -19.80 -17.89 5.08
C ALA A 59 -20.31 -16.48 4.70
N VAL A 60 -21.63 -16.27 4.75
CA VAL A 60 -22.24 -14.96 4.48
C VAL A 60 -21.86 -13.93 5.55
N VAL A 61 -21.90 -14.29 6.83
CA VAL A 61 -21.52 -13.41 7.94
C VAL A 61 -20.05 -13.02 7.83
N PHE A 62 -19.16 -13.96 7.54
CA PHE A 62 -17.74 -13.69 7.33
C PHE A 62 -17.52 -12.69 6.19
N TRP A 63 -18.24 -12.86 5.07
CA TRP A 63 -18.23 -11.89 3.97
C TRP A 63 -18.77 -10.51 4.38
N ILE A 64 -19.88 -10.45 5.12
CA ILE A 64 -20.46 -9.18 5.61
C ILE A 64 -19.48 -8.46 6.54
N ILE A 65 -18.79 -9.18 7.42
CA ILE A 65 -17.81 -8.59 8.33
C ILE A 65 -16.62 -8.05 7.52
N GLY A 66 -16.04 -8.86 6.63
CA GLY A 66 -14.87 -8.48 5.81
C GLY A 66 -15.15 -7.39 4.78
N SER A 67 -16.40 -7.20 4.36
CA SER A 67 -16.80 -6.08 3.48
C SER A 67 -16.99 -4.78 4.25
N LYS A 68 -17.48 -4.83 5.50
CA LYS A 68 -17.69 -3.63 6.33
C LYS A 68 -16.41 -3.13 7.00
N ARG A 69 -15.54 -4.03 7.45
CA ARG A 69 -14.31 -3.70 8.16
C ARG A 69 -13.18 -4.63 7.73
N PRO A 70 -11.98 -4.11 7.45
CA PRO A 70 -10.85 -4.96 7.13
C PRO A 70 -10.46 -5.79 8.36
N LEU A 71 -10.44 -7.12 8.21
CA LEU A 71 -9.94 -8.04 9.23
C LEU A 71 -8.45 -8.24 8.98
N LEU A 72 -7.61 -7.54 9.73
CA LEU A 72 -6.17 -7.52 9.52
C LEU A 72 -5.49 -8.62 10.32
N TYR A 73 -4.51 -9.28 9.72
CA TYR A 73 -3.63 -10.19 10.47
C TYR A 73 -2.58 -9.42 11.28
N PRO A 74 -1.99 -10.06 12.32
CA PRO A 74 -0.74 -9.60 12.91
C PRO A 74 0.32 -9.36 11.83
N VAL A 75 1.15 -8.36 12.01
CA VAL A 75 2.08 -7.92 10.95
C VAL A 75 3.07 -9.02 10.59
N GLU A 76 3.63 -9.73 11.58
CA GLU A 76 4.55 -10.85 11.38
C GLU A 76 3.95 -11.96 10.49
N PHE A 77 2.69 -12.33 10.73
CA PHE A 77 2.01 -13.34 9.92
C PHE A 77 1.76 -12.84 8.50
N GLY A 78 1.40 -11.56 8.35
CA GLY A 78 1.24 -10.94 7.03
C GLY A 78 2.55 -10.89 6.24
N GLU A 79 3.67 -10.60 6.89
CA GLU A 79 5.00 -10.64 6.29
C GLU A 79 5.40 -12.06 5.88
N TRP A 80 5.16 -13.05 6.74
CA TRP A 80 5.39 -14.45 6.41
C TRP A 80 4.57 -14.90 5.19
N LEU A 81 3.30 -14.50 5.09
CA LEU A 81 2.44 -14.80 3.94
C LEU A 81 2.95 -14.15 2.66
N ARG A 82 3.47 -12.92 2.72
CA ARG A 82 4.08 -12.25 1.56
C ARG A 82 5.38 -12.90 1.12
N ALA A 83 6.19 -13.35 2.07
CA ALA A 83 7.43 -14.07 1.79
C ALA A 83 7.16 -15.48 1.20
N ASN A 84 6.01 -16.08 1.54
CA ASN A 84 5.67 -17.45 1.15
C ASN A 84 4.30 -17.55 0.42
N PRO A 85 4.12 -16.89 -0.74
CA PRO A 85 2.81 -16.82 -1.41
C PRO A 85 2.30 -18.18 -1.89
N LYS A 86 3.21 -19.09 -2.28
CA LYS A 86 2.87 -20.46 -2.68
C LYS A 86 2.30 -21.25 -1.50
N THR A 87 2.98 -21.21 -0.36
CA THR A 87 2.56 -21.90 0.87
C THR A 87 1.23 -21.36 1.37
N GLY A 88 1.05 -20.03 1.37
CA GLY A 88 -0.22 -19.39 1.71
C GLY A 88 -1.37 -19.89 0.83
N THR A 89 -1.16 -19.91 -0.50
CA THR A 89 -2.18 -20.40 -1.45
C THR A 89 -2.55 -21.87 -1.18
N ILE A 90 -1.56 -22.72 -0.90
CA ILE A 90 -1.79 -24.14 -0.58
C ILE A 90 -2.64 -24.29 0.69
N ILE A 91 -2.30 -23.57 1.76
CA ILE A 91 -3.03 -23.62 3.03
C ILE A 91 -4.49 -23.22 2.83
N TRP A 92 -4.74 -22.08 2.19
CA TRP A 92 -6.12 -21.58 2.01
C TRP A 92 -6.93 -22.43 1.03
N THR A 93 -6.29 -23.02 0.02
CA THR A 93 -6.94 -23.98 -0.89
C THR A 93 -7.30 -25.28 -0.16
N ALA A 94 -6.44 -25.76 0.75
CA ALA A 94 -6.74 -26.92 1.57
C ALA A 94 -7.93 -26.65 2.51
N CYS A 95 -7.95 -25.50 3.19
CA CYS A 95 -9.09 -25.08 4.01
C CYS A 95 -10.38 -24.95 3.20
N GLY A 96 -10.31 -24.39 2.00
CA GLY A 96 -11.45 -24.29 1.08
C GLY A 96 -11.96 -25.67 0.63
N SER A 97 -11.05 -26.60 0.34
CA SER A 97 -11.37 -27.97 -0.06
C SER A 97 -12.01 -28.77 1.07
N VAL A 98 -11.51 -28.65 2.31
CA VAL A 98 -12.11 -29.28 3.50
C VAL A 98 -13.53 -28.75 3.73
N SER A 99 -13.72 -27.44 3.62
CA SER A 99 -15.04 -26.80 3.77
C SER A 99 -16.03 -27.31 2.72
N ALA A 100 -15.59 -27.39 1.46
CA ALA A 100 -16.39 -27.93 0.36
C ALA A 100 -16.74 -29.42 0.57
N ALA A 101 -15.79 -30.23 1.03
CA ALA A 101 -15.99 -31.64 1.32
C ALA A 101 -17.03 -31.86 2.44
N ILE A 102 -16.99 -31.06 3.51
CA ILE A 102 -17.99 -31.10 4.59
C ILE A 102 -19.38 -30.79 4.04
N PHE A 103 -19.53 -29.77 3.20
CA PHE A 103 -20.82 -29.43 2.57
C PHE A 103 -21.36 -30.58 1.71
N LEU A 104 -20.52 -31.18 0.87
CA LEU A 104 -20.90 -32.30 0.01
C LEU A 104 -21.25 -33.55 0.83
N LEU A 105 -20.54 -33.80 1.94
CA LEU A 105 -20.83 -34.89 2.87
C LEU A 105 -22.21 -34.71 3.52
N LEU A 106 -22.50 -33.53 4.06
CA LEU A 106 -23.81 -33.23 4.65
C LEU A 106 -24.95 -33.37 3.64
N LEU A 107 -24.72 -32.91 2.40
CA LEU A 107 -25.68 -33.08 1.31
C LEU A 107 -25.89 -34.57 0.94
N LYS A 108 -24.82 -35.36 0.92
CA LYS A 108 -24.86 -36.83 0.70
C LYS A 108 -25.66 -37.51 1.80
N CYS A 109 -25.47 -37.12 3.07
CA CYS A 109 -26.26 -37.65 4.20
C CYS A 109 -27.76 -37.33 4.05
N CYS A 110 -28.13 -36.09 3.69
CA CYS A 110 -29.52 -35.72 3.41
C CYS A 110 -30.13 -36.54 2.25
N LEU A 111 -29.35 -36.78 1.18
CA LEU A 111 -29.78 -37.60 0.05
C LEU A 111 -30.05 -39.04 0.49
N LEU A 112 -29.12 -39.66 1.24
CA LEU A 112 -29.24 -41.05 1.69
C LEU A 112 -30.45 -41.27 2.61
N LEU A 113 -30.71 -40.34 3.53
CA LEU A 113 -31.92 -40.37 4.36
C LEU A 113 -33.20 -40.34 3.51
N MET A 114 -33.22 -39.48 2.50
CA MET A 114 -34.38 -39.32 1.62
C MET A 114 -34.61 -40.56 0.76
N ILE A 115 -33.54 -41.21 0.31
CA ILE A 115 -33.60 -42.49 -0.40
C ILE A 115 -34.18 -43.59 0.52
N ARG A 116 -33.65 -43.72 1.75
CA ARG A 116 -34.11 -44.74 2.72
C ARG A 116 -35.58 -44.59 3.09
N GLN A 117 -36.05 -43.36 3.31
CA GLN A 117 -37.47 -43.15 3.60
C GLN A 117 -38.36 -43.40 2.40
N ARG A 118 -37.96 -42.95 1.20
CA ARG A 118 -38.77 -43.11 -0.01
C ARG A 118 -38.86 -44.55 -0.49
N ALA A 119 -37.91 -45.41 -0.14
CA ALA A 119 -38.00 -46.83 -0.43
C ALA A 119 -39.23 -47.52 0.22
N ARG A 120 -39.78 -46.95 1.30
CA ARG A 120 -40.97 -47.47 1.99
C ARG A 120 -42.26 -47.29 1.20
N GLU A 121 -42.42 -46.20 0.46
CA GLU A 121 -43.61 -45.94 -0.36
C GLU A 121 -43.65 -46.78 -1.65
N GLY A 122 -42.62 -47.58 -1.90
CA GLY A 122 -42.41 -48.26 -3.17
C GLY A 122 -41.76 -47.34 -4.19
N ALA A 123 -40.77 -47.87 -4.89
CA ALA A 123 -40.03 -47.15 -5.92
C ALA A 123 -40.03 -47.94 -7.23
N THR A 124 -40.17 -47.24 -8.35
CA THR A 124 -39.99 -47.89 -9.66
C THR A 124 -38.58 -48.44 -9.78
N PHE A 125 -38.41 -49.55 -10.50
CA PHE A 125 -37.09 -50.17 -10.74
C PHE A 125 -36.06 -49.16 -11.29
N SER A 126 -36.54 -48.22 -12.11
CA SER A 126 -35.75 -47.09 -12.62
C SER A 126 -35.24 -46.12 -11.57
N THR A 127 -35.98 -45.92 -10.49
CA THR A 127 -35.56 -45.04 -9.36
C THR A 127 -34.55 -45.76 -8.49
N ILE A 128 -34.76 -47.06 -8.26
CA ILE A 128 -33.85 -47.94 -7.50
C ILE A 128 -32.50 -48.05 -8.22
N GLU A 129 -32.51 -48.26 -9.54
CA GLU A 129 -31.31 -48.24 -10.36
C GLU A 129 -30.57 -46.89 -10.24
N GLY A 130 -31.31 -45.78 -10.23
CA GLY A 130 -30.76 -44.45 -10.01
C GLY A 130 -30.12 -44.29 -8.62
N TRP A 131 -30.77 -44.77 -7.56
CA TRP A 131 -30.24 -44.74 -6.20
C TRP A 131 -28.98 -45.59 -6.04
N ASN A 132 -28.97 -46.79 -6.61
CA ASN A 132 -27.81 -47.67 -6.61
C ASN A 132 -26.62 -47.06 -7.37
N ARG A 133 -26.88 -46.40 -8.52
CA ARG A 133 -25.86 -45.63 -9.24
C ARG A 133 -25.34 -44.44 -8.43
N CYS A 134 -26.22 -43.67 -7.78
CA CYS A 134 -25.81 -42.56 -6.91
C CYS A 134 -24.95 -43.02 -5.73
N ALA A 135 -25.30 -44.13 -5.09
CA ALA A 135 -24.59 -44.65 -3.93
C ALA A 135 -23.20 -45.20 -4.30
N ASN A 136 -23.07 -45.78 -5.50
CA ASN A 136 -21.80 -46.21 -6.07
C ASN A 136 -21.05 -45.12 -6.84
N GLU A 137 -21.43 -43.85 -6.65
CA GLU A 137 -20.76 -42.68 -7.24
C GLU A 137 -20.71 -42.68 -8.78
N GLN A 138 -21.68 -43.35 -9.41
CA GLN A 138 -21.80 -43.44 -10.87
C GLN A 138 -22.63 -42.30 -11.44
N PRO A 139 -22.25 -41.71 -12.59
CA PRO A 139 -23.01 -40.66 -13.22
C PRO A 139 -24.34 -41.18 -13.80
N LEU A 140 -25.40 -40.37 -13.69
CA LEU A 140 -26.76 -40.72 -14.13
C LEU A 140 -27.04 -40.23 -15.56
N PHE A 141 -26.06 -40.36 -16.46
CA PHE A 141 -26.24 -39.99 -17.87
C PHE A 141 -27.16 -40.98 -18.57
N ASN A 142 -28.29 -40.48 -19.09
CA ASN A 142 -29.24 -41.27 -19.87
C ASN A 142 -29.97 -40.35 -20.85
N THR A 143 -29.83 -40.63 -22.15
CA THR A 143 -30.47 -39.88 -23.24
C THR A 143 -31.99 -39.87 -23.15
N LYS A 144 -32.60 -40.89 -22.54
CA LYS A 144 -34.05 -40.99 -22.33
C LYS A 144 -34.53 -40.27 -21.07
N ARG A 145 -33.62 -39.77 -20.21
CA ARG A 145 -33.94 -39.11 -18.93
C ARG A 145 -33.12 -37.85 -18.72
N LEU A 146 -33.33 -36.90 -19.62
CA LEU A 146 -32.69 -35.57 -19.63
C LEU A 146 -32.72 -34.86 -18.26
N LYS A 147 -33.79 -35.01 -17.47
CA LYS A 147 -33.91 -34.40 -16.13
C LYS A 147 -32.87 -34.92 -15.13
N LEU A 148 -32.60 -36.23 -15.13
CA LEU A 148 -31.62 -36.84 -14.22
C LEU A 148 -30.20 -36.48 -14.65
N SER A 149 -29.93 -36.49 -15.96
CA SER A 149 -28.64 -36.09 -16.51
C SER A 149 -28.35 -34.60 -16.26
N GLY A 150 -29.35 -33.73 -16.45
CA GLY A 150 -29.23 -32.31 -16.11
C GLY A 150 -28.95 -32.09 -14.61
N PHE A 151 -29.64 -32.82 -13.74
CA PHE A 151 -29.38 -32.79 -12.29
C PHE A 151 -27.94 -33.21 -11.94
N THR A 152 -27.42 -34.26 -12.57
CA THR A 152 -26.02 -34.69 -12.37
C THR A 152 -25.03 -33.62 -12.85
N ILE A 153 -25.27 -32.99 -14.00
CA ILE A 153 -24.40 -31.92 -14.53
C ILE A 153 -24.36 -30.73 -13.58
N VAL A 154 -25.51 -30.27 -13.09
CA VAL A 154 -25.58 -29.12 -12.18
C VAL A 154 -24.88 -29.42 -10.85
N ASN A 155 -25.12 -30.59 -10.24
CA ASN A 155 -24.41 -30.95 -9.00
C ASN A 155 -22.91 -31.11 -9.20
N TRP A 156 -22.49 -31.64 -10.35
CA TRP A 156 -21.08 -31.76 -10.67
C TRP A 156 -20.42 -30.38 -10.83
N LEU A 157 -21.07 -29.46 -11.54
CA LEU A 157 -20.60 -28.07 -11.65
C LEU A 157 -20.50 -27.40 -10.28
N VAL A 158 -21.55 -27.51 -9.45
CA VAL A 158 -21.56 -26.93 -8.10
C VAL A 158 -20.44 -27.53 -7.24
N ALA A 159 -20.23 -28.84 -7.29
CA ALA A 159 -19.16 -29.51 -6.54
C ALA A 159 -17.77 -29.03 -6.97
N LEU A 160 -17.54 -28.82 -8.28
CA LEU A 160 -16.28 -28.30 -8.80
C LEU A 160 -16.03 -26.85 -8.37
N THR A 161 -17.07 -26.01 -8.36
CA THR A 161 -16.92 -24.58 -8.04
C THR A 161 -16.89 -24.31 -6.55
N LEU A 162 -17.38 -25.23 -5.70
CA LEU A 162 -17.51 -25.02 -4.25
C LEU A 162 -16.15 -24.77 -3.57
N THR A 163 -15.14 -25.54 -3.94
CA THR A 163 -13.77 -25.36 -3.45
C THR A 163 -13.21 -24.00 -3.83
N THR A 164 -13.45 -23.57 -5.08
CA THR A 164 -13.01 -22.25 -5.55
C THR A 164 -13.73 -21.14 -4.78
N ALA A 165 -15.04 -21.27 -4.55
CA ALA A 165 -15.84 -20.32 -3.77
C ALA A 165 -15.27 -20.12 -2.35
N PHE A 166 -15.05 -21.21 -1.62
CA PHE A 166 -14.49 -21.12 -0.27
C PHE A 166 -13.05 -20.64 -0.27
N THR A 167 -12.22 -21.07 -1.23
CA THR A 167 -10.85 -20.57 -1.36
C THR A 167 -10.84 -19.07 -1.62
N THR A 168 -11.66 -18.56 -2.54
CA THR A 168 -11.76 -17.11 -2.82
C THR A 168 -12.25 -16.32 -1.60
N LEU A 169 -13.16 -16.88 -0.81
CA LEU A 169 -13.63 -16.25 0.42
C LEU A 169 -12.54 -16.21 1.50
N LEU A 170 -11.78 -17.31 1.65
CA LEU A 170 -10.79 -17.53 2.71
C LEU A 170 -9.37 -17.07 2.35
N THR A 171 -9.09 -16.71 1.10
CA THR A 171 -7.76 -16.23 0.71
C THR A 171 -7.61 -14.76 1.14
N PRO A 172 -6.58 -14.44 1.94
CA PRO A 172 -6.33 -13.06 2.33
C PRO A 172 -5.73 -12.25 1.18
N THR A 173 -5.91 -10.94 1.26
CA THR A 173 -5.51 -9.96 0.27
C THR A 173 -4.66 -8.86 0.92
N ASN A 174 -3.93 -8.11 0.10
CA ASN A 174 -3.26 -6.90 0.57
C ASN A 174 -4.31 -5.79 0.70
N VAL A 175 -4.46 -5.29 1.92
CA VAL A 175 -5.35 -4.21 2.30
C VAL A 175 -4.52 -2.96 2.56
N LEU A 176 -4.84 -1.88 1.86
CA LEU A 176 -4.28 -0.57 2.17
C LEU A 176 -5.00 -0.01 3.39
N VAL A 177 -4.25 0.19 4.46
CA VAL A 177 -4.74 0.79 5.70
C VAL A 177 -4.23 2.22 5.73
N SER A 178 -5.16 3.18 5.84
CA SER A 178 -4.85 4.59 5.97
C SER A 178 -5.25 5.07 7.35
N GLU A 179 -4.30 5.69 8.05
CA GLU A 179 -4.48 6.16 9.42
C GLU A 179 -3.93 7.59 9.56
N GLY A 180 -4.46 8.31 10.54
CA GLY A 180 -4.15 9.72 10.74
C GLY A 180 -2.76 9.95 11.36
N ILE A 181 -2.13 11.04 10.93
CA ILE A 181 -0.89 11.56 11.49
C ILE A 181 -1.17 12.96 12.02
N LEU A 182 -0.65 13.25 13.22
CA LEU A 182 -0.74 14.57 13.83
C LEU A 182 0.62 14.98 14.37
N GLY A 183 0.99 16.23 14.16
CA GLY A 183 2.15 16.84 14.76
C GLY A 183 1.96 18.34 14.85
N ASP A 184 3.04 19.05 15.14
CA ASP A 184 3.09 20.49 15.16
C ASP A 184 4.35 21.00 14.45
N GLU A 185 4.30 22.21 13.94
CA GLU A 185 5.48 22.86 13.40
C GLU A 185 5.47 24.35 13.73
N LEU A 186 6.61 25.00 13.52
CA LEU A 186 6.70 26.44 13.64
C LEU A 186 5.92 27.10 12.51
N ASP A 187 5.03 28.02 12.88
CA ASP A 187 4.20 28.75 11.93
C ASP A 187 4.73 30.17 11.74
N TYR A 188 5.22 30.45 10.53
CA TYR A 188 5.75 31.77 10.17
C TYR A 188 4.66 32.82 9.97
N THR A 189 3.39 32.39 9.82
CA THR A 189 2.24 33.29 9.67
C THR A 189 1.63 33.68 11.00
N ALA A 190 1.95 32.94 12.08
CA ALA A 190 1.46 33.23 13.42
C ALA A 190 1.95 34.59 13.92
N ASP A 191 1.04 35.36 14.50
CA ASP A 191 1.34 36.67 15.07
C ASP A 191 2.38 36.54 16.20
N GLU A 192 2.28 35.48 17.00
CA GLU A 192 3.24 35.20 18.07
C GLU A 192 4.66 34.97 17.54
N PHE A 193 4.80 34.30 16.40
CA PHE A 193 6.12 34.13 15.76
C PHE A 193 6.64 35.46 15.25
N ARG A 194 5.78 36.25 14.59
CA ARG A 194 6.17 37.53 14.00
C ARG A 194 6.60 38.53 15.06
N ASP A 195 5.88 38.58 16.18
CA ASP A 195 6.22 39.44 17.30
C ASP A 195 7.55 39.00 17.92
N TRP A 196 7.72 37.69 18.16
CA TRP A 196 8.97 37.12 18.66
C TRP A 196 10.17 37.41 17.74
N TYR A 197 10.02 37.18 16.42
CA TYR A 197 11.07 37.39 15.43
C TYR A 197 11.52 38.86 15.37
N ASN A 198 10.59 39.80 15.60
CA ASN A 198 10.85 41.23 15.56
C ASN A 198 11.17 41.86 16.92
N ILE A 199 11.30 41.08 18.01
CA ILE A 199 11.76 41.60 19.31
C ILE A 199 13.11 42.30 19.12
N ARG A 200 13.15 43.56 19.57
CA ARG A 200 14.35 44.41 19.48
C ARG A 200 15.08 44.41 20.82
N GLY A 201 16.41 44.31 20.76
CA GLY A 201 17.26 44.38 21.95
C GLY A 201 17.38 45.81 22.48
N SER A 202 17.91 45.95 23.70
CA SER A 202 18.23 47.26 24.29
C SER A 202 19.26 48.03 23.46
N ASP A 203 20.11 47.30 22.74
CA ASP A 203 21.25 47.87 22.04
C ASP A 203 20.90 48.03 20.55
N ASN A 204 20.82 49.28 20.10
CA ASN A 204 20.76 49.70 18.69
C ASN A 204 19.50 49.33 17.89
N ASN A 205 18.38 49.01 18.54
CA ASN A 205 17.09 48.77 17.86
C ASN A 205 17.18 47.61 16.82
N VAL A 206 18.15 46.72 16.99
CA VAL A 206 18.41 45.56 16.12
C VAL A 206 17.55 44.39 16.61
N PRO A 207 16.84 43.65 15.74
CA PRO A 207 16.09 42.47 16.14
C PRO A 207 17.01 41.41 16.72
N VAL A 208 16.85 41.00 17.98
CA VAL A 208 17.77 40.05 18.64
C VAL A 208 17.60 38.60 18.17
N ASN A 209 16.44 38.28 17.61
CA ASN A 209 16.09 36.91 17.26
C ASN A 209 16.49 36.52 15.83
N LYS A 210 16.84 37.50 14.99
CA LYS A 210 17.34 37.29 13.63
C LYS A 210 18.71 36.61 13.64
N ARG A 211 19.01 35.88 12.56
CA ARG A 211 20.31 35.21 12.40
C ARG A 211 21.34 36.19 11.85
N TYR A 212 22.38 36.50 12.64
CA TYR A 212 23.47 37.39 12.22
C TYR A 212 24.80 36.68 11.98
N LEU A 213 25.01 35.49 12.56
CA LEU A 213 26.27 34.77 12.50
C LEU A 213 26.07 33.38 11.88
N CYS A 214 27.07 32.99 11.10
CA CYS A 214 27.19 31.65 10.53
C CYS A 214 28.00 30.77 11.48
N GLU A 215 27.34 29.82 12.11
CA GLU A 215 27.92 28.91 13.09
C GLU A 215 27.31 27.51 12.93
N ARG A 216 27.91 26.50 13.56
CA ARG A 216 27.30 25.18 13.68
C ARG A 216 26.56 25.08 15.00
N MET A 217 25.30 24.68 14.91
CA MET A 217 24.44 24.47 16.06
C MET A 217 24.11 22.99 16.19
N THR A 218 24.14 22.51 17.44
CA THR A 218 23.60 21.20 17.80
C THR A 218 22.30 21.41 18.54
N TYR A 219 21.22 20.84 18.02
CA TYR A 219 19.92 20.80 18.68
C TYR A 219 19.62 19.38 19.15
N THR A 220 19.21 19.24 20.41
CA THR A 220 18.87 17.95 21.01
C THR A 220 17.48 18.02 21.60
N SER A 221 16.67 17.01 21.26
CA SER A 221 15.32 16.78 21.77
C SER A 221 15.21 15.36 22.34
N SER A 222 14.03 15.01 22.85
CA SER A 222 13.74 13.64 23.32
C SER A 222 13.79 12.58 22.23
N THR A 223 13.66 12.97 20.96
CA THR A 223 13.58 12.05 19.80
C THR A 223 14.88 11.93 19.02
N GLY A 224 15.87 12.78 19.29
CA GLY A 224 17.18 12.70 18.67
C GLY A 224 18.01 13.97 18.82
N SER A 225 19.15 14.00 18.11
CA SER A 225 20.01 15.17 18.02
C SER A 225 20.37 15.42 16.56
N VAL A 226 20.56 16.69 16.21
CA VAL A 226 20.97 17.12 14.87
C VAL A 226 22.02 18.22 14.99
N ASN A 227 23.08 18.10 14.20
CA ASN A 227 24.08 19.15 14.02
C ASN A 227 23.88 19.75 12.63
N PHE A 228 23.73 21.06 12.56
CA PHE A 228 23.47 21.76 11.29
C PHE A 228 24.16 23.12 11.26
N PRO A 229 24.62 23.56 10.07
CA PRO A 229 25.07 24.92 9.88
C PRO A 229 23.89 25.90 9.89
N THR A 230 24.04 27.02 10.58
CA THR A 230 23.03 28.10 10.54
C THR A 230 23.03 28.81 9.18
N CYS A 231 24.15 28.79 8.45
CA CYS A 231 24.30 29.28 7.09
C CYS A 231 24.77 28.14 6.16
N PRO A 232 23.89 27.59 5.29
CA PRO A 232 24.31 26.50 4.40
C PRO A 232 25.39 26.91 3.39
N HIS A 233 25.47 28.19 3.00
CA HIS A 233 26.41 28.66 1.98
C HIS A 233 27.89 28.62 2.41
N THR A 234 28.19 28.65 3.71
CA THR A 234 29.58 28.58 4.21
C THR A 234 30.06 27.15 4.39
N ASP A 235 29.18 26.28 4.91
CA ASP A 235 29.55 24.94 5.37
C ASP A 235 29.20 23.84 4.37
N ASP A 236 28.19 24.05 3.54
CA ASP A 236 27.72 23.12 2.52
C ASP A 236 27.35 23.84 1.20
N PRO A 237 28.30 24.58 0.59
CA PRO A 237 28.06 25.26 -0.68
C PRO A 237 27.71 24.29 -1.82
N ILE A 238 28.21 23.04 -1.77
CA ILE A 238 27.92 22.00 -2.77
C ILE A 238 26.47 21.53 -2.64
N GLY A 239 26.02 21.18 -1.44
CA GLY A 239 24.61 20.80 -1.21
C GLY A 239 23.67 21.93 -1.61
N TYR A 240 24.05 23.17 -1.30
CA TYR A 240 23.27 24.34 -1.68
C TYR A 240 23.20 24.54 -3.21
N ILE A 241 24.33 24.49 -3.94
CA ILE A 241 24.33 24.52 -5.42
C ILE A 241 23.51 23.36 -5.99
N SER A 242 23.66 22.15 -5.43
CA SER A 242 22.92 20.96 -5.87
C SER A 242 21.41 21.12 -5.73
N ALA A 243 20.93 21.92 -4.78
CA ALA A 243 19.51 22.24 -4.64
C ALA A 243 18.97 23.00 -5.84
N GLY A 244 19.70 24.03 -6.31
CA GLY A 244 19.34 24.77 -7.51
C GLY A 244 19.40 23.90 -8.77
N VAL A 245 20.44 23.07 -8.89
CA VAL A 245 20.59 22.14 -10.02
C VAL A 245 19.48 21.09 -10.04
N SER A 246 19.16 20.49 -8.90
CA SER A 246 18.12 19.46 -8.76
C SER A 246 16.72 20.01 -9.05
N ALA A 247 16.39 21.23 -8.57
CA ALA A 247 15.15 21.91 -8.93
C ALA A 247 15.05 22.20 -10.44
N THR A 248 16.17 22.56 -11.06
CA THR A 248 16.25 22.78 -12.51
C THR A 248 16.06 21.49 -13.28
N GLN A 249 16.75 20.42 -12.91
CA GLN A 249 16.60 19.09 -13.50
C GLN A 249 15.15 18.59 -13.43
N GLN A 250 14.49 18.74 -12.28
CA GLN A 250 13.09 18.37 -12.14
C GLN A 250 12.18 19.19 -13.07
N THR A 251 12.42 20.49 -13.19
CA THR A 251 11.63 21.37 -14.09
C THR A 251 11.85 21.01 -15.57
N LEU A 252 13.03 20.52 -15.92
CA LEU A 252 13.36 20.03 -17.26
C LEU A 252 12.88 18.59 -17.54
N GLY A 253 12.22 17.93 -16.58
CA GLY A 253 11.62 16.60 -16.73
C GLY A 253 12.51 15.43 -16.32
N VAL A 254 13.58 15.66 -15.55
CA VAL A 254 14.44 14.58 -15.03
C VAL A 254 13.84 13.98 -13.76
N ASP A 255 13.41 12.72 -13.83
CA ASP A 255 12.64 12.07 -12.77
C ASP A 255 13.45 11.69 -11.51
N ASN A 256 14.78 11.66 -11.58
CA ASN A 256 15.67 11.23 -10.48
C ASN A 256 16.51 12.35 -9.87
N ALA A 257 16.19 13.61 -10.17
CA ALA A 257 16.85 14.75 -9.53
C ALA A 257 16.58 14.71 -8.02
N SER A 258 17.63 14.80 -7.19
CA SER A 258 17.44 14.87 -5.74
C SER A 258 18.46 15.77 -5.07
N VAL A 259 18.02 16.36 -3.96
CA VAL A 259 18.84 17.20 -3.08
C VAL A 259 18.79 16.62 -1.67
N ARG A 260 19.95 16.62 -1.01
CA ARG A 260 20.07 16.20 0.38
C ARG A 260 20.03 17.42 1.30
N VAL A 261 19.25 17.33 2.36
CA VAL A 261 19.30 18.24 3.50
C VAL A 261 19.59 17.40 4.74
N ILE A 262 20.79 17.54 5.29
CA ILE A 262 21.26 16.72 6.42
C ILE A 262 21.15 15.22 6.06
N ASP A 263 20.20 14.49 6.66
CA ASP A 263 19.97 13.06 6.44
C ASP A 263 18.74 12.76 5.57
N SER A 264 17.98 13.80 5.19
CA SER A 264 16.76 13.67 4.39
C SER A 264 17.05 13.97 2.91
N LEU A 265 16.44 13.19 2.01
CA LEU A 265 16.57 13.35 0.56
C LEU A 265 15.24 13.79 -0.04
N PHE A 266 15.27 14.88 -0.80
CA PHE A 266 14.11 15.42 -1.51
C PHE A 266 14.26 15.19 -3.01
N GLN A 267 13.19 14.83 -3.68
CA GLN A 267 13.13 14.77 -5.14
C GLN A 267 12.94 16.18 -5.71
N GLY A 268 13.88 16.61 -6.53
CA GLY A 268 13.90 17.95 -7.12
C GLY A 268 14.24 19.01 -6.09
N SER A 269 13.22 19.65 -5.50
CA SER A 269 13.39 20.69 -4.50
C SER A 269 12.88 20.31 -3.12
N THR A 270 13.40 20.98 -2.09
CA THR A 270 12.91 20.88 -0.71
C THR A 270 11.53 21.53 -0.54
N GLY A 271 11.13 22.44 -1.43
CA GLY A 271 9.92 23.26 -1.27
C GLY A 271 9.94 24.15 -0.03
N GLY A 272 11.12 24.36 0.58
CA GLY A 272 11.26 25.18 1.78
C GLY A 272 10.71 24.56 3.06
N VAL A 273 10.37 23.28 3.07
CA VAL A 273 9.77 22.59 4.24
C VAL A 273 10.84 22.03 5.17
N LEU A 274 10.48 21.82 6.44
CA LEU A 274 11.28 21.07 7.40
C LEU A 274 10.83 19.60 7.36
N PRO A 275 11.66 18.63 6.94
CA PRO A 275 11.24 17.22 6.92
C PRO A 275 11.07 16.69 8.34
N ILE A 276 9.82 16.39 8.71
CA ILE A 276 9.43 15.77 9.99
C ILE A 276 8.73 14.43 9.75
N GLY A 277 8.56 13.63 10.81
CA GLY A 277 8.01 12.28 10.71
C GLY A 277 9.08 11.21 10.46
N PHE A 278 8.64 10.04 10.02
CA PHE A 278 9.55 8.91 9.79
C PHE A 278 10.56 9.24 8.69
N ARG A 279 11.85 9.01 8.96
CA ARG A 279 12.98 9.37 8.07
C ARG A 279 13.13 10.88 7.79
N GLY A 280 12.37 11.73 8.49
CA GLY A 280 12.67 13.16 8.62
C GLY A 280 13.84 13.39 9.57
N ILE A 281 14.13 14.64 9.90
CA ILE A 281 15.21 14.97 10.84
C ILE A 281 14.78 14.56 12.25
N PRO A 282 15.43 13.57 12.90
CA PRO A 282 14.93 12.96 14.13
C PRO A 282 14.72 13.94 15.28
N ALA A 283 15.59 14.96 15.39
CA ALA A 283 15.53 15.94 16.45
C ALA A 283 14.25 16.81 16.42
N PHE A 284 13.61 16.95 15.25
CA PHE A 284 12.35 17.70 15.09
C PHE A 284 11.14 16.78 14.97
N ASN A 285 11.30 15.47 15.19
CA ASN A 285 10.19 14.53 15.04
C ASN A 285 9.25 14.60 16.26
N ASN A 286 8.21 15.40 16.14
CA ASN A 286 7.08 15.54 17.07
C ASN A 286 5.78 14.95 16.50
N VAL A 287 5.91 14.13 15.46
CA VAL A 287 4.78 13.59 14.72
C VAL A 287 4.34 12.28 15.37
N ASP A 288 3.08 12.24 15.79
CA ASP A 288 2.41 11.05 16.30
C ASP A 288 1.65 10.33 15.19
N PHE A 289 1.98 9.06 15.01
CA PHE A 289 1.34 8.17 14.06
C PHE A 289 0.27 7.38 14.80
N LYS A 290 -1.01 7.73 14.60
CA LYS A 290 -2.11 7.06 15.31
C LYS A 290 -2.12 5.57 14.99
N ASN A 291 -2.27 4.73 16.02
CA ASN A 291 -2.28 3.27 15.88
C ASN A 291 -0.99 2.68 15.29
N TRP A 292 0.11 3.45 15.28
CA TRP A 292 1.41 2.96 14.92
C TRP A 292 2.04 2.23 16.10
N ASP A 293 2.37 0.97 15.89
CA ASP A 293 3.19 0.23 16.82
C ASP A 293 4.68 0.44 16.47
N PRO A 294 5.44 1.19 17.29
CA PRO A 294 6.85 1.45 17.01
C PRO A 294 7.73 0.19 17.09
N SER A 295 7.26 -0.89 17.73
CA SER A 295 7.95 -2.19 17.74
C SER A 295 7.79 -2.95 16.42
N THR A 296 6.77 -2.60 15.64
CA THR A 296 6.47 -3.23 14.36
C THR A 296 7.19 -2.49 13.22
N ARG A 297 8.15 -3.16 12.56
CA ARG A 297 8.73 -2.62 11.31
C ARG A 297 7.68 -2.74 10.21
N TYR A 298 7.21 -1.60 9.69
CA TYR A 298 6.45 -1.60 8.44
C TYR A 298 7.44 -1.41 7.27
N PRO A 299 7.78 -2.45 6.50
CA PRO A 299 8.79 -2.34 5.45
C PRO A 299 8.35 -1.43 4.29
N HIS A 300 7.04 -1.31 4.08
CA HIS A 300 6.46 -0.53 2.99
C HIS A 300 5.32 0.35 3.49
N PHE A 301 5.58 1.63 3.65
CA PHE A 301 4.56 2.61 3.93
C PHE A 301 4.92 3.95 3.31
N ASN A 302 3.88 4.70 2.98
CA ASN A 302 4.01 6.07 2.51
C ASN A 302 3.25 6.95 3.50
N TYR A 303 3.67 8.19 3.63
CA TYR A 303 2.87 9.16 4.36
C TYR A 303 2.85 10.51 3.67
N THR A 304 1.79 11.24 4.00
CA THR A 304 1.54 12.60 3.52
C THR A 304 1.36 13.50 4.72
N LEU A 305 1.94 14.70 4.68
CA LEU A 305 1.79 15.74 5.70
C LEU A 305 1.55 17.09 5.01
N SER A 306 0.63 17.88 5.55
CA SER A 306 0.46 19.28 5.16
C SER A 306 1.40 20.16 5.98
N GLN A 307 2.42 20.72 5.34
CA GLN A 307 3.46 21.51 6.00
C GLN A 307 3.67 22.85 5.33
N GLN A 308 4.04 23.85 6.11
CA GLN A 308 4.46 25.15 5.62
C GLN A 308 5.88 25.08 5.06
N GLY A 309 6.08 25.71 3.89
CA GLY A 309 7.39 25.89 3.28
C GLY A 309 7.69 27.35 2.97
N LEU A 310 8.97 27.69 2.95
CA LEU A 310 9.48 28.99 2.53
C LEU A 310 10.03 28.88 1.10
N SER A 311 9.30 29.38 0.12
CA SER A 311 9.65 29.33 -1.31
C SER A 311 9.81 30.74 -1.88
N ALA A 312 9.94 30.87 -3.20
CA ALA A 312 9.96 32.15 -3.90
C ALA A 312 9.32 32.04 -5.28
N GLU A 313 8.57 33.07 -5.67
CA GLU A 313 8.21 33.30 -7.06
C GLU A 313 9.42 33.86 -7.77
N VAL A 314 9.90 33.16 -8.79
CA VAL A 314 10.99 33.65 -9.62
C VAL A 314 10.47 33.77 -11.04
N SER A 315 10.74 34.89 -11.68
CA SER A 315 10.51 35.06 -13.11
C SER A 315 11.75 35.68 -13.73
N CYS A 316 12.36 34.96 -14.68
CA CYS A 316 13.58 35.37 -15.37
C CYS A 316 13.34 35.65 -16.85
N TYR A 317 14.00 36.68 -17.38
CA TYR A 317 13.98 37.00 -18.81
C TYR A 317 15.34 37.47 -19.30
N GLU A 318 15.60 37.24 -20.59
CA GLU A 318 16.80 37.75 -21.26
C GLU A 318 16.69 39.25 -21.45
N THR A 319 17.81 39.94 -21.24
CA THR A 319 17.90 41.39 -21.33
C THR A 319 19.05 41.78 -22.24
N LEU A 320 18.87 42.87 -22.99
CA LEU A 320 19.95 43.41 -23.84
C LEU A 320 21.04 44.07 -23.00
N ASP A 321 20.69 44.59 -21.83
CA ASP A 321 21.63 45.23 -20.93
C ASP A 321 21.31 45.00 -19.46
N THR A 322 22.34 45.12 -18.61
CA THR A 322 22.20 45.00 -17.16
C THR A 322 22.89 46.18 -16.48
N PRO A 323 22.42 46.59 -15.29
CA PRO A 323 23.01 47.69 -14.54
C PRO A 323 24.36 47.33 -13.87
N ILE A 324 24.89 46.13 -14.12
CA ILE A 324 26.19 45.70 -13.60
C ILE A 324 27.29 46.25 -14.50
N GLU A 325 28.10 47.15 -13.94
CA GLU A 325 29.36 47.61 -14.51
C GLU A 325 30.53 46.84 -13.90
N ASN A 326 31.57 46.61 -14.68
CA ASN A 326 32.80 45.95 -14.22
C ASN A 326 34.03 46.77 -14.60
N LYS A 327 35.02 46.77 -13.71
CA LYS A 327 36.31 47.43 -13.94
C LYS A 327 37.44 46.53 -13.46
N ILE A 328 38.32 46.13 -14.36
CA ILE A 328 39.54 45.40 -14.01
C ILE A 328 40.50 46.40 -13.35
N LEU A 329 40.82 46.17 -12.08
CA LEU A 329 41.72 47.01 -11.29
C LEU A 329 43.16 46.54 -11.40
N GLU A 330 43.37 45.23 -11.37
CA GLU A 330 44.71 44.62 -11.40
C GLU A 330 44.65 43.23 -12.03
N THR A 331 45.71 42.83 -12.72
CA THR A 331 45.88 41.48 -13.26
C THR A 331 47.12 40.87 -12.61
N LEU A 332 46.91 39.78 -11.87
CA LEU A 332 47.90 39.05 -11.09
C LEU A 332 48.33 37.79 -11.84
N ASN A 333 49.63 37.61 -12.06
CA ASN A 333 50.16 36.39 -12.68
C ASN A 333 50.31 35.26 -11.64
N VAL A 334 49.77 34.08 -11.94
CA VAL A 334 49.88 32.88 -11.11
C VAL A 334 51.15 32.11 -11.50
N THR A 335 52.10 31.97 -10.58
CA THR A 335 53.48 31.53 -10.86
C THR A 335 53.67 30.02 -11.12
N ASN A 336 52.63 29.18 -11.06
CA ASN A 336 52.74 27.72 -11.20
C ASN A 336 51.54 27.08 -11.93
N SER A 337 51.29 27.45 -13.19
CA SER A 337 50.26 26.76 -13.99
C SER A 337 50.75 26.46 -15.41
N ALA A 338 50.32 25.32 -15.94
CA ALA A 338 50.84 24.75 -17.20
C ALA A 338 50.19 25.32 -18.47
N ASP A 339 49.10 26.11 -18.34
CA ASP A 339 48.34 26.67 -19.47
C ASP A 339 48.53 28.19 -19.63
N ASN A 340 48.31 28.75 -20.82
CA ASN A 340 48.48 30.20 -21.10
C ASN A 340 47.36 31.10 -20.49
N HIS A 341 46.54 30.60 -19.56
CA HIS A 341 45.42 31.32 -18.92
C HIS A 341 45.67 31.60 -17.42
N ASN A 342 46.91 31.94 -17.08
CA ASN A 342 47.43 31.99 -15.70
C ASN A 342 47.30 33.34 -15.02
N THR A 343 46.21 34.05 -15.23
CA THR A 343 46.00 35.32 -14.54
C THR A 343 44.76 35.31 -13.68
N LEU A 344 44.88 35.85 -12.47
CA LEU A 344 43.75 36.25 -11.66
C LEU A 344 43.53 37.74 -11.89
N GLN A 345 42.30 38.18 -11.90
CA GLN A 345 41.96 39.59 -12.05
C GLN A 345 41.29 40.08 -10.77
N LEU A 346 41.77 41.19 -10.23
CA LEU A 346 41.02 41.96 -9.25
C LEU A 346 40.01 42.80 -10.02
N VAL A 347 38.74 42.41 -9.97
CA VAL A 347 37.65 43.08 -10.68
C VAL A 347 36.74 43.77 -9.67
N GLU A 348 36.45 45.04 -9.93
CA GLU A 348 35.40 45.78 -9.24
C GLU A 348 34.09 45.62 -10.02
N TYR A 349 33.08 45.04 -9.38
CA TYR A 349 31.71 45.06 -9.87
C TYR A 349 30.96 46.17 -9.17
N SER A 350 30.27 47.00 -9.94
CA SER A 350 29.45 48.08 -9.41
C SER A 350 28.07 48.07 -10.03
N ILE A 351 27.07 48.34 -9.21
CA ILE A 351 25.70 48.59 -9.63
C ILE A 351 25.26 49.95 -9.13
N ARG A 352 24.61 50.71 -10.01
CA ARG A 352 24.00 52.00 -9.69
C ARG A 352 22.58 52.02 -10.21
N LYS A 353 21.66 51.53 -9.38
CA LYS A 353 20.21 51.59 -9.61
C LYS A 353 19.53 52.11 -8.34
N ASP A 354 18.35 52.70 -8.46
CA ASP A 354 17.61 53.26 -7.32
C ASP A 354 17.52 52.25 -6.16
N PHE A 355 17.89 52.71 -4.96
CA PHE A 355 18.00 51.91 -3.72
C PHE A 355 18.97 50.71 -3.75
N CYS A 356 19.75 50.56 -4.83
CA CYS A 356 20.75 49.51 -5.02
C CYS A 356 22.07 50.08 -5.54
N ILE A 357 22.89 50.58 -4.60
CA ILE A 357 24.25 51.03 -4.86
C ILE A 357 25.20 50.08 -4.14
N ARG A 358 25.93 49.28 -4.90
CA ARG A 358 26.92 48.34 -4.37
C ARG A 358 28.18 48.39 -5.21
N GLN A 359 29.33 48.31 -4.55
CA GLN A 359 30.64 48.21 -5.16
C GLN A 359 31.41 47.13 -4.42
N ASP A 360 31.66 46.02 -5.09
CA ASP A 360 32.42 44.91 -4.51
C ASP A 360 33.65 44.62 -5.36
N LYS A 361 34.75 44.28 -4.71
CA LYS A 361 36.01 43.91 -5.36
C LYS A 361 36.25 42.43 -5.12
N TRP A 362 36.45 41.69 -6.20
CA TRP A 362 36.66 40.25 -6.15
C TRP A 362 37.90 39.86 -6.92
N VAL A 363 38.61 38.86 -6.40
CA VAL A 363 39.67 38.17 -7.15
C VAL A 363 39.00 37.04 -7.91
N VAL A 364 38.96 37.16 -9.23
CA VAL A 364 38.29 36.21 -10.13
C VAL A 364 39.28 35.60 -11.11
N PRO A 365 39.02 34.38 -11.63
CA PRO A 365 39.84 33.81 -12.68
C PRO A 365 39.65 34.61 -13.99
N SER A 366 40.75 34.93 -14.68
CA SER A 366 40.72 35.68 -15.96
C SER A 366 40.03 34.94 -17.10
N ILE A 367 39.79 33.62 -16.95
CA ILE A 367 39.13 32.80 -17.98
C ILE A 367 37.68 33.22 -18.20
N GLY A 368 37.01 33.76 -17.19
CA GLY A 368 35.61 34.18 -17.28
C GLY A 368 34.88 33.96 -15.96
N VAL A 369 33.86 34.79 -15.74
CA VAL A 369 33.02 34.77 -14.55
C VAL A 369 31.65 35.33 -14.85
N VAL A 370 30.64 34.89 -14.12
CA VAL A 370 29.30 35.44 -14.17
C VAL A 370 29.09 36.33 -12.96
N ALA A 371 29.04 37.64 -13.17
CA ALA A 371 28.73 38.57 -12.10
C ALA A 371 27.24 38.57 -11.82
N HIS A 372 26.90 38.69 -10.55
CA HIS A 372 25.53 38.88 -10.11
C HIS A 372 25.37 40.11 -9.24
N SER A 373 24.13 40.58 -9.16
CA SER A 373 23.72 41.55 -8.17
C SER A 373 22.30 41.29 -7.75
N LEU A 374 22.03 41.34 -6.45
CA LEU A 374 20.68 41.24 -5.91
C LEU A 374 20.30 42.59 -5.29
N CYS A 375 19.24 43.18 -5.82
CA CYS A 375 18.74 44.49 -5.42
C CYS A 375 17.34 44.36 -4.83
N GLN A 376 17.02 45.21 -3.84
CA GLN A 376 15.65 45.38 -3.37
C GLN A 376 15.19 46.80 -3.78
N PRO A 377 14.47 46.95 -4.91
CA PRO A 377 14.10 48.27 -5.44
C PRO A 377 13.18 49.07 -4.50
N ASP A 378 12.42 48.38 -3.63
CA ASP A 378 11.58 48.99 -2.62
C ASP A 378 11.88 48.36 -1.25
N ARG A 379 12.21 49.17 -0.24
CA ARG A 379 12.51 48.68 1.11
C ARG A 379 11.27 48.14 1.84
N ASP A 380 10.08 48.60 1.45
CA ASP A 380 8.83 48.26 2.10
C ASP A 380 8.19 46.99 1.48
N ILE A 381 8.60 46.61 0.26
CA ILE A 381 8.13 45.42 -0.44
C ILE A 381 9.24 44.37 -0.50
N LYS A 382 8.94 43.14 -0.08
CA LYS A 382 9.87 42.00 -0.21
C LYS A 382 9.87 41.47 -1.64
N LYS A 383 10.36 42.29 -2.56
CA LYS A 383 10.57 41.94 -3.96
C LYS A 383 11.99 42.32 -4.34
N TYR A 384 12.70 41.39 -4.95
CA TYR A 384 14.09 41.54 -5.31
C TYR A 384 14.28 41.44 -6.82
N GLU A 385 15.23 42.21 -7.33
CA GLU A 385 15.69 42.11 -8.71
C GLU A 385 17.09 41.52 -8.70
N PHE A 386 17.22 40.38 -9.37
CA PHE A 386 18.47 39.68 -9.55
C PHE A 386 18.99 39.92 -10.96
N TYR A 387 20.23 40.39 -11.06
CA TYR A 387 20.91 40.66 -12.32
C TYR A 387 22.04 39.68 -12.50
N LEU A 388 22.20 39.18 -13.72
CA LEU A 388 23.26 38.26 -14.09
C LEU A 388 23.92 38.77 -15.37
N LYS A 389 25.23 39.02 -15.29
CA LYS A 389 26.05 39.49 -16.42
C LYS A 389 27.26 38.58 -16.58
N PRO A 390 27.36 37.85 -17.70
CA PRO A 390 28.53 37.06 -18.00
C PRO A 390 29.72 37.95 -18.43
N PHE A 391 30.92 37.45 -18.17
CA PHE A 391 32.19 38.07 -18.54
C PHE A 391 33.21 37.03 -19.01
N GLY A 392 34.03 37.36 -20.00
CA GLY A 392 35.13 36.54 -20.50
C GLY A 392 34.62 35.33 -21.29
N LYS A 393 35.03 34.10 -20.96
CA LYS A 393 34.57 32.88 -21.67
C LYS A 393 33.04 32.69 -21.63
N TYR A 394 32.35 33.32 -20.69
CA TYR A 394 30.89 33.30 -20.62
C TYR A 394 30.20 34.36 -21.47
N ASP A 395 30.91 35.25 -22.19
CA ASP A 395 30.32 36.39 -22.94
C ASP A 395 29.22 35.97 -23.94
N ASN A 396 29.21 34.71 -24.37
CA ASN A 396 28.19 34.14 -25.25
C ASN A 396 26.88 33.76 -24.53
N LEU A 397 26.84 33.78 -23.21
CA LEU A 397 25.62 33.55 -22.43
C LEU A 397 24.74 34.81 -22.45
N PRO A 398 23.41 34.68 -22.45
CA PRO A 398 22.54 35.84 -22.42
C PRO A 398 22.59 36.50 -21.04
N LYS A 399 22.47 37.83 -21.04
CA LYS A 399 22.32 38.59 -19.81
C LYS A 399 20.91 38.37 -19.27
N ILE A 400 20.76 38.08 -17.99
CA ILE A 400 19.47 37.78 -17.37
C ILE A 400 19.11 38.82 -16.32
N THR A 401 17.84 39.18 -16.31
CA THR A 401 17.20 39.84 -15.17
C THR A 401 16.09 38.93 -14.64
N CYS A 402 16.09 38.69 -13.33
CA CYS A 402 15.05 37.94 -12.64
C CYS A 402 14.38 38.81 -11.58
N THR A 403 13.08 38.60 -11.40
CA THR A 403 12.34 39.08 -10.23
C THR A 403 12.18 37.92 -9.26
N ILE A 404 12.46 38.16 -7.97
CA ILE A 404 12.38 37.16 -6.90
C ILE A 404 11.48 37.72 -5.81
N GLU A 405 10.34 37.07 -5.57
CA GLU A 405 9.42 37.39 -4.49
C GLU A 405 9.32 36.21 -3.52
N PRO A 406 9.97 36.26 -2.33
CA PRO A 406 9.84 35.22 -1.33
C PRO A 406 8.39 35.03 -0.91
N MET A 407 7.95 33.80 -0.70
CA MET A 407 6.58 33.49 -0.26
C MET A 407 6.53 32.35 0.75
N ILE A 408 5.52 32.39 1.62
CA ILE A 408 5.10 31.26 2.44
C ILE A 408 4.12 30.40 1.63
N THR A 409 4.33 29.09 1.65
CA THR A 409 3.53 28.10 0.93
C THR A 409 3.00 27.05 1.89
N ASN A 410 1.81 26.52 1.62
CA ASN A 410 1.35 25.26 2.19
C ASN A 410 1.67 24.14 1.20
N ASN A 411 2.46 23.17 1.64
CA ASN A 411 2.94 22.06 0.84
C ASN A 411 2.34 20.75 1.32
N LEU A 412 1.93 19.92 0.36
CA LEU A 412 1.70 18.51 0.61
C LEU A 412 3.03 17.77 0.48
N VAL A 413 3.62 17.42 1.61
CA VAL A 413 4.87 16.67 1.69
C VAL A 413 4.54 15.18 1.72
N THR A 414 5.04 14.43 0.74
CA THR A 414 4.86 12.98 0.66
C THR A 414 6.20 12.27 0.80
N TYR A 415 6.27 11.29 1.69
CA TYR A 415 7.40 10.38 1.82
C TYR A 415 7.02 8.98 1.33
N SER A 416 7.91 8.36 0.58
CA SER A 416 7.76 6.98 0.09
C SER A 416 8.94 6.13 0.57
N THR A 417 8.68 5.04 1.30
CA THR A 417 9.77 4.11 1.66
C THR A 417 10.31 3.35 0.45
N ALA A 418 9.56 3.26 -0.66
CA ALA A 418 10.00 2.58 -1.86
C ALA A 418 11.13 3.33 -2.58
N THR A 419 11.05 4.67 -2.62
CA THR A 419 12.09 5.52 -3.22
C THR A 419 13.07 6.07 -2.17
N GLY A 420 12.66 6.15 -0.91
CA GLY A 420 13.41 6.80 0.15
C GLY A 420 13.44 8.33 0.02
N LEU A 421 12.58 8.91 -0.82
CA LEU A 421 12.56 10.34 -1.13
C LEU A 421 11.34 11.03 -0.53
N PHE A 422 11.55 12.28 -0.12
CA PHE A 422 10.50 13.26 0.12
C PHE A 422 10.15 13.96 -1.19
N THR A 423 8.86 14.25 -1.37
CA THR A 423 8.35 15.07 -2.47
C THR A 423 7.54 16.20 -1.86
N SER A 424 7.74 17.41 -2.34
CA SER A 424 6.99 18.59 -1.90
C SER A 424 6.16 19.11 -3.06
N LYS A 425 4.87 19.35 -2.82
CA LYS A 425 3.97 19.95 -3.79
C LYS A 425 3.25 21.13 -3.15
N ILE A 426 3.43 22.32 -3.73
CA ILE A 426 2.71 23.53 -3.33
C ILE A 426 1.21 23.33 -3.59
N VAL A 427 0.41 23.50 -2.55
CA VAL A 427 -1.06 23.46 -2.59
C VAL A 427 -1.63 24.87 -2.59
N GLU A 428 -1.02 25.77 -1.80
CA GLU A 428 -1.49 27.13 -1.61
C GLU A 428 -0.32 28.07 -1.32
N THR A 429 -0.44 29.33 -1.76
CA THR A 429 0.49 30.43 -1.48
C THR A 429 -0.19 31.42 -0.51
N ILE A 430 0.50 31.77 0.58
CA ILE A 430 -0.08 32.58 1.66
C ILE A 430 0.36 34.05 1.56
N GLY A 431 1.64 34.32 1.27
CA GLY A 431 2.14 35.68 1.07
C GLY A 431 3.63 35.88 1.40
N SER A 432 4.15 37.07 1.10
CA SER A 432 5.58 37.41 1.16
C SER A 432 6.02 38.16 2.42
N SER A 433 5.10 38.89 3.08
CA SER A 433 5.42 39.83 4.16
C SER A 433 6.06 39.17 5.40
N ALA A 434 5.68 37.95 5.72
CA ALA A 434 6.15 37.21 6.90
C ALA A 434 7.39 36.34 6.65
N VAL A 435 7.88 36.25 5.41
CA VAL A 435 9.08 35.43 5.10
C VAL A 435 10.34 36.08 5.70
N PRO A 436 11.19 35.35 6.44
CA PRO A 436 12.45 35.91 6.93
C PRO A 436 13.34 36.43 5.78
N ASN A 437 13.97 37.59 5.97
CA ASN A 437 14.84 38.18 4.93
C ASN A 437 16.04 37.27 4.60
N GLU A 438 16.43 36.45 5.56
CA GLU A 438 17.53 35.50 5.47
C GLU A 438 17.31 34.42 4.40
N THR A 439 16.06 34.14 4.01
CA THR A 439 15.72 33.18 2.94
C THR A 439 16.33 33.62 1.61
N ILE A 440 16.29 34.92 1.30
CA ILE A 440 16.81 35.47 0.05
C ILE A 440 18.27 35.96 0.20
N ALA A 441 18.63 36.53 1.36
CA ALA A 441 20.00 37.00 1.60
C ALA A 441 21.04 35.87 1.41
N ASN A 442 20.73 34.67 1.89
CA ASN A 442 21.56 33.48 1.72
C ASN A 442 21.83 33.11 0.25
N VAL A 443 20.91 33.43 -0.67
CA VAL A 443 21.09 33.15 -2.11
C VAL A 443 22.16 34.10 -2.67
N ASN A 444 22.09 35.38 -2.33
CA ASN A 444 23.10 36.37 -2.72
C ASN A 444 24.49 36.06 -2.14
N ASP A 445 24.56 35.58 -0.90
CA ASP A 445 25.82 35.20 -0.27
C ASP A 445 26.45 33.98 -0.95
N LEU A 446 25.67 32.94 -1.23
CA LEU A 446 26.14 31.77 -2.00
C LEU A 446 26.69 32.19 -3.36
N LEU A 447 25.96 33.05 -4.08
CA LEU A 447 26.38 33.50 -5.39
C LEU A 447 27.68 34.32 -5.30
N SER A 448 27.85 35.10 -4.24
CA SER A 448 29.09 35.84 -3.97
C SER A 448 30.28 34.89 -3.80
N TYR A 449 30.10 33.78 -3.08
CA TYR A 449 31.11 32.71 -3.02
C TYR A 449 31.36 32.06 -4.40
N SER A 450 30.31 31.87 -5.21
CA SER A 450 30.42 31.30 -6.56
C SER A 450 31.13 32.20 -7.58
N ILE A 451 31.41 33.46 -7.27
CA ILE A 451 32.24 34.32 -8.13
C ILE A 451 33.75 34.10 -7.87
N THR A 452 34.09 33.54 -6.71
CA THR A 452 35.48 33.48 -6.20
C THR A 452 36.22 32.19 -6.60
N SER A 453 36.92 31.53 -5.67
CA SER A 453 37.79 30.37 -5.90
C SER A 453 37.09 29.13 -6.49
N TRP A 454 35.77 29.13 -6.53
CA TRP A 454 34.95 28.03 -7.04
C TRP A 454 34.62 28.16 -8.54
N GLY A 455 34.94 29.29 -9.17
CA GLY A 455 34.39 29.64 -10.48
C GLY A 455 32.87 29.70 -10.44
N SER A 456 32.22 30.05 -11.56
CA SER A 456 30.76 30.16 -11.66
C SER A 456 30.07 28.77 -11.63
N GLY A 457 30.34 27.96 -10.59
CA GLY A 457 29.99 26.55 -10.50
C GLY A 457 28.48 26.28 -10.56
N LEU A 458 27.65 27.18 -10.06
CA LEU A 458 26.19 27.11 -10.29
C LEU A 458 25.87 27.24 -11.79
N ILE A 459 26.49 28.21 -12.47
CA ILE A 459 26.26 28.46 -13.89
C ILE A 459 26.83 27.35 -14.75
N ASP A 460 28.03 26.86 -14.44
CA ASP A 460 28.61 25.70 -15.11
C ASP A 460 27.73 24.46 -14.95
N SER A 461 27.18 24.25 -13.76
CA SER A 461 26.24 23.16 -13.51
C SER A 461 24.96 23.32 -14.34
N ILE A 462 24.37 24.52 -14.39
CA ILE A 462 23.19 24.81 -15.23
C ILE A 462 23.51 24.64 -16.71
N LEU A 463 24.67 25.12 -17.17
CA LEU A 463 25.11 24.98 -18.56
C LEU A 463 25.33 23.52 -18.93
N SER A 464 25.83 22.70 -18.00
CA SER A 464 25.99 21.26 -18.23
C SER A 464 24.65 20.57 -18.49
N LEU A 465 23.54 21.06 -17.92
CA LEU A 465 22.19 20.52 -18.17
C LEU A 465 21.73 20.70 -19.63
N ASN A 466 22.21 21.75 -20.30
CA ASN A 466 21.97 21.94 -21.73
C ASN A 466 22.62 20.82 -22.57
N THR A 467 23.77 20.30 -22.12
CA THR A 467 24.54 19.27 -22.83
C THR A 467 24.11 17.84 -22.49
N THR A 468 23.45 17.65 -21.34
CA THR A 468 23.01 16.32 -20.86
C THR A 468 21.53 16.05 -21.07
N GLY A 469 20.74 17.04 -21.52
CA GLY A 469 19.30 16.89 -21.71
C GLY A 469 18.91 15.83 -22.74
N ASP A 470 17.90 15.02 -22.41
CA ASP A 470 17.33 13.90 -23.17
C ASP A 470 16.65 14.30 -24.51
N GLY A 471 17.05 15.41 -25.14
CA GLY A 471 16.49 15.89 -26.41
C GLY A 471 15.06 16.45 -26.31
N SER A 472 14.57 16.75 -25.10
CA SER A 472 13.19 17.24 -24.86
C SER A 472 12.91 18.65 -25.39
N GLY A 473 13.93 19.39 -25.85
CA GLY A 473 13.77 20.71 -26.48
C GLY A 473 13.30 21.85 -25.56
N ASN A 474 13.09 21.60 -24.27
CA ASN A 474 12.52 22.56 -23.31
C ASN A 474 13.57 23.39 -22.55
N PHE A 475 14.86 23.23 -22.83
CA PHE A 475 15.91 24.00 -22.16
C PHE A 475 15.97 25.43 -22.70
N THR A 476 15.70 26.42 -21.84
CA THR A 476 16.09 27.81 -22.06
C THR A 476 16.86 28.29 -20.85
N TYR A 477 17.88 29.12 -21.08
CA TYR A 477 18.74 29.59 -20.00
C TYR A 477 17.96 30.39 -18.92
N PRO A 478 16.97 31.25 -19.27
CA PRO A 478 16.11 31.90 -18.27
C PRO A 478 15.33 30.93 -17.40
N VAL A 479 14.68 29.90 -17.97
CA VAL A 479 13.90 28.90 -17.22
C VAL A 479 14.81 28.10 -16.29
N ALA A 480 16.03 27.79 -16.73
CA ALA A 480 16.99 27.08 -15.92
C ALA A 480 17.47 27.91 -14.73
N VAL A 481 17.78 29.20 -14.94
CA VAL A 481 18.15 30.13 -13.86
C VAL A 481 16.97 30.40 -12.91
N GLU A 482 15.75 30.53 -13.44
CA GLU A 482 14.52 30.69 -12.66
C GLU A 482 14.32 29.52 -11.69
N SER A 483 14.40 28.29 -12.22
CA SER A 483 14.25 27.07 -11.43
C SER A 483 15.36 26.91 -10.41
N ALA A 484 16.60 27.26 -10.78
CA ALA A 484 17.73 27.22 -9.87
C ALA A 484 17.57 28.20 -8.71
N LEU A 485 17.24 29.47 -8.98
CA LEU A 485 17.04 30.48 -7.95
C LEU A 485 15.89 30.13 -7.00
N ARG A 486 14.79 29.56 -7.51
CA ARG A 486 13.71 29.02 -6.68
C ARG A 486 14.21 27.89 -5.78
N GLY A 487 14.92 26.91 -6.34
CA GLY A 487 15.48 25.79 -5.56
C GLY A 487 16.47 26.23 -4.48
N LEU A 488 17.27 27.27 -4.77
CA LEU A 488 18.15 27.88 -3.78
C LEU A 488 17.34 28.57 -2.66
N ALA A 489 16.34 29.38 -3.00
CA ALA A 489 15.48 30.03 -2.01
C ALA A 489 14.79 28.99 -1.12
N GLU A 490 14.30 27.89 -1.69
CA GLU A 490 13.68 26.78 -0.96
C GLU A 490 14.68 26.05 -0.05
N TYR A 491 15.92 25.82 -0.49
CA TYR A 491 16.96 25.23 0.36
C TYR A 491 17.31 26.13 1.55
N ALA A 492 17.51 27.43 1.32
CA ALA A 492 17.70 28.41 2.40
C ALA A 492 16.48 28.52 3.32
N GLY A 493 15.28 28.40 2.74
CA GLY A 493 14.01 28.32 3.46
C GLY A 493 13.98 27.16 4.44
N THR A 494 14.31 25.95 3.98
CA THR A 494 14.42 24.75 4.82
C THR A 494 15.43 24.94 5.96
N TYR A 495 16.62 25.47 5.69
CA TYR A 495 17.62 25.76 6.73
C TYR A 495 17.16 26.83 7.72
N SER A 496 16.41 27.82 7.25
CA SER A 496 15.80 28.83 8.14
C SER A 496 14.75 28.18 9.05
N ARG A 497 13.92 27.28 8.53
CA ARG A 497 12.98 26.48 9.35
C ARG A 497 13.70 25.63 10.38
N ILE A 498 14.80 24.97 10.02
CA ILE A 498 15.64 24.21 10.96
C ILE A 498 16.17 25.13 12.08
N TYR A 499 16.77 26.27 11.71
CA TYR A 499 17.34 27.21 12.68
C TYR A 499 16.29 27.76 13.66
N TYR A 500 15.17 28.25 13.17
CA TYR A 500 14.15 28.85 14.02
C TYR A 500 13.39 27.81 14.84
N SER A 501 13.22 26.58 14.32
CA SER A 501 12.62 25.47 15.09
C SER A 501 13.55 24.95 16.20
N ALA A 502 14.87 25.02 16.00
CA ALA A 502 15.86 24.64 17.01
C ALA A 502 15.98 25.66 18.16
N LYS A 503 15.58 26.91 17.91
CA LYS A 503 15.68 27.98 18.91
C LYS A 503 14.55 27.83 19.93
N TYR A 504 14.89 27.34 21.13
CA TYR A 504 13.95 26.95 22.19
C TYR A 504 12.88 28.00 22.57
N ASN A 505 13.10 29.29 22.27
CA ASN A 505 12.19 30.37 22.63
C ASN A 505 11.25 30.80 21.49
N ALA A 506 11.34 30.19 20.31
CA ALA A 506 10.46 30.54 19.19
C ALA A 506 9.00 30.15 19.53
N THR A 507 8.10 31.12 19.41
CA THR A 507 6.66 30.98 19.68
C THR A 507 5.86 31.00 18.38
N GLY A 508 4.59 30.55 18.43
CA GLY A 508 3.74 30.41 17.24
C GLY A 508 3.90 29.04 16.58
N ARG A 509 2.96 28.14 16.86
CA ARG A 509 2.95 26.79 16.27
C ARG A 509 1.60 26.50 15.62
N SER A 510 1.64 25.79 14.51
CA SER A 510 0.45 25.28 13.84
C SER A 510 0.45 23.76 13.87
N THR A 511 -0.74 23.16 13.81
CA THR A 511 -0.89 21.71 13.75
C THR A 511 -0.61 21.21 12.35
N VAL A 512 0.28 20.24 12.22
CA VAL A 512 0.51 19.48 10.99
C VAL A 512 -0.41 18.28 10.99
N ASN A 513 -1.19 18.11 9.93
CA ASN A 513 -2.05 16.95 9.75
C ASN A 513 -1.62 16.13 8.52
N GLY A 514 -1.90 14.85 8.57
CA GLY A 514 -1.49 13.94 7.52
C GLY A 514 -2.14 12.58 7.61
N THR A 515 -1.77 11.72 6.66
CA THR A 515 -2.15 10.31 6.68
C THR A 515 -0.98 9.45 6.28
N TYR A 516 -0.80 8.32 6.95
CA TYR A 516 0.08 7.26 6.46
C TYR A 516 -0.75 6.15 5.84
N THR A 517 -0.23 5.56 4.79
CA THR A 517 -0.78 4.38 4.14
C THR A 517 0.22 3.24 4.26
N THR A 518 -0.21 2.14 4.88
CA THR A 518 0.56 0.91 4.98
C THR A 518 -0.20 -0.24 4.33
N SER A 519 0.52 -1.11 3.64
CA SER A 519 -0.07 -2.32 3.09
C SER A 519 -0.01 -3.42 4.14
N ARG A 520 -1.16 -3.93 4.58
CA ARG A 520 -1.27 -5.08 5.51
C ARG A 520 -1.99 -6.25 4.86
N VAL A 521 -1.69 -7.47 5.30
CA VAL A 521 -2.40 -8.66 4.81
C VAL A 521 -3.63 -8.91 5.70
N GLY A 522 -4.77 -9.19 5.07
CA GLY A 522 -6.01 -9.44 5.78
C GLY A 522 -7.18 -9.75 4.86
N TYR A 523 -8.39 -9.70 5.40
CA TYR A 523 -9.62 -9.83 4.64
C TYR A 523 -10.27 -8.48 4.47
N HIS A 524 -10.32 -7.99 3.24
CA HIS A 524 -11.13 -6.84 2.90
C HIS A 524 -11.76 -7.06 1.52
N GLN A 525 -13.04 -7.45 1.53
CA GLN A 525 -13.78 -7.76 0.31
C GLN A 525 -14.54 -6.50 -0.13
N THR A 526 -13.87 -5.59 -0.83
CA THR A 526 -14.50 -4.36 -1.36
C THR A 526 -15.39 -4.65 -2.56
N GLN A 527 -15.11 -5.73 -3.29
CA GLN A 527 -15.89 -6.14 -4.45
C GLN A 527 -16.88 -7.25 -4.08
N PRO A 528 -18.10 -7.22 -4.64
CA PRO A 528 -19.10 -8.28 -4.42
C PRO A 528 -18.77 -9.57 -5.18
N THR A 529 -17.64 -9.66 -5.87
CA THR A 529 -17.24 -10.81 -6.69
C THR A 529 -17.21 -12.11 -5.89
N ALA A 530 -16.65 -12.10 -4.69
CA ALA A 530 -16.65 -13.27 -3.81
C ALA A 530 -18.08 -13.70 -3.43
N LEU A 531 -18.98 -12.75 -3.13
CA LEU A 531 -20.38 -13.03 -2.82
C LEU A 531 -21.13 -13.55 -4.05
N LEU A 532 -20.91 -12.96 -5.23
CA LEU A 532 -21.58 -13.37 -6.47
C LEU A 532 -21.22 -14.80 -6.89
N ILE A 533 -20.04 -15.28 -6.51
CA ILE A 533 -19.62 -16.68 -6.75
C ILE A 533 -20.21 -17.61 -5.69
N VAL A 534 -20.18 -17.20 -4.42
CA VAL A 534 -20.57 -18.05 -3.28
C VAL A 534 -22.10 -18.15 -3.11
N LEU A 535 -22.84 -17.05 -3.30
CA LEU A 535 -24.28 -16.95 -3.02
C LEU A 535 -25.13 -17.91 -3.88
N PRO A 536 -24.95 -18.02 -5.22
CA PRO A 536 -25.75 -18.95 -6.03
C PRO A 536 -25.53 -20.41 -5.62
N MET A 537 -24.30 -20.76 -5.25
CA MET A 537 -23.98 -22.11 -4.77
C MET A 537 -24.61 -22.40 -3.41
N ILE A 538 -24.51 -21.46 -2.46
CA ILE A 538 -25.15 -21.60 -1.15
C ILE A 538 -26.66 -21.71 -1.30
N LEU A 539 -27.29 -20.84 -2.10
CA LEU A 539 -28.73 -20.88 -2.35
C LEU A 539 -29.17 -22.20 -2.97
N TYR A 540 -28.41 -22.71 -3.95
CA TYR A 540 -28.66 -24.02 -4.55
C TYR A 540 -28.58 -25.15 -3.51
N LEU A 541 -27.53 -25.17 -2.69
CA LEU A 541 -27.32 -26.20 -1.66
C LEU A 541 -28.41 -26.19 -0.60
N VAL A 542 -28.77 -25.01 -0.08
CA VAL A 542 -29.85 -24.86 0.91
C VAL A 542 -31.20 -25.26 0.29
N SER A 543 -31.46 -24.88 -0.96
CA SER A 543 -32.70 -25.23 -1.66
C SER A 543 -32.83 -26.73 -1.88
N ILE A 544 -31.75 -27.40 -2.29
CA ILE A 544 -31.75 -28.86 -2.49
C ILE A 544 -31.86 -29.59 -1.16
N ALA A 545 -31.12 -29.18 -0.13
CA ALA A 545 -31.22 -29.79 1.19
C ALA A 545 -32.64 -29.66 1.76
N GLY A 546 -33.24 -28.47 1.63
CA GLY A 546 -34.64 -28.23 1.99
C GLY A 546 -35.62 -29.09 1.19
N TRP A 547 -35.39 -29.26 -0.12
CA TRP A 547 -36.20 -30.14 -0.98
C TRP A 547 -36.10 -31.61 -0.58
N TYR A 548 -34.90 -32.13 -0.32
CA TYR A 548 -34.70 -33.50 0.16
C TYR A 548 -35.42 -33.75 1.47
N THR A 549 -35.37 -32.77 2.35
CA THR A 549 -36.03 -32.82 3.66
C THR A 549 -37.53 -32.81 3.52
N TYR A 550 -38.07 -31.89 2.73
CA TYR A 550 -39.51 -31.83 2.45
C TYR A 550 -40.02 -33.15 1.85
N LYS A 551 -39.29 -33.70 0.87
CA LYS A 551 -39.65 -34.97 0.25
C LYS A 551 -39.54 -36.14 1.22
N GLY A 552 -38.46 -36.22 1.99
CA GLY A 552 -38.26 -37.27 2.99
C GLY A 552 -39.34 -37.25 4.09
N LEU A 553 -39.58 -36.09 4.70
CA LEU A 553 -40.59 -35.95 5.76
C LEU A 553 -42.01 -36.29 5.31
N LYS A 554 -42.36 -36.02 4.04
CA LYS A 554 -43.66 -36.41 3.48
C LYS A 554 -43.86 -37.93 3.46
N THR A 555 -42.78 -38.70 3.36
CA THR A 555 -42.83 -40.17 3.23
C THR A 555 -42.88 -40.94 4.56
N GLY A 556 -42.65 -40.28 5.70
CA GLY A 556 -42.81 -40.89 7.03
C GLY A 556 -41.78 -40.44 8.08
N VAL A 557 -41.96 -40.88 9.33
CA VAL A 557 -41.18 -40.41 10.50
C VAL A 557 -40.06 -41.38 10.94
N ARG A 558 -40.21 -42.67 10.67
CA ARG A 558 -39.26 -43.72 11.08
C ARG A 558 -38.44 -44.20 9.90
N ILE A 559 -37.16 -44.49 10.12
CA ILE A 559 -36.29 -45.24 9.20
C ILE A 559 -36.23 -46.69 9.68
N ASP A 560 -36.16 -47.61 8.73
CA ASP A 560 -35.87 -49.01 9.02
C ASP A 560 -34.37 -49.16 8.86
N ASP A 561 -33.66 -49.40 9.95
CA ASP A 561 -32.20 -49.49 9.92
C ASP A 561 -31.74 -50.79 9.25
N ASP A 562 -32.63 -51.79 9.12
CA ASP A 562 -32.32 -53.12 8.61
C ASP A 562 -32.38 -53.23 7.07
N PHE A 563 -32.92 -52.23 6.38
CA PHE A 563 -33.04 -52.23 4.92
C PHE A 563 -32.41 -50.98 4.28
N ASP A 564 -31.29 -51.18 3.59
CA ASP A 564 -30.65 -50.14 2.78
C ASP A 564 -30.94 -50.34 1.28
N PRO A 565 -31.85 -49.54 0.67
CA PRO A 565 -32.19 -49.62 -0.75
C PRO A 565 -31.04 -49.17 -1.68
N THR A 566 -29.93 -48.68 -1.13
CA THR A 566 -28.72 -48.37 -1.91
C THR A 566 -27.74 -49.53 -1.99
N ASN A 567 -27.91 -50.56 -1.16
CA ASN A 567 -27.08 -51.75 -1.17
C ASN A 567 -27.69 -52.81 -2.10
N SER A 568 -26.93 -53.23 -3.12
CA SER A 568 -27.37 -54.25 -4.07
C SER A 568 -27.67 -55.59 -3.40
N THR A 569 -26.97 -55.94 -2.32
CA THR A 569 -27.24 -57.19 -1.58
C THR A 569 -28.57 -57.10 -0.84
N ALA A 570 -28.85 -56.00 -0.15
CA ALA A 570 -30.13 -55.78 0.53
C ALA A 570 -31.31 -55.80 -0.46
N LEU A 571 -31.13 -55.23 -1.64
CA LEU A 571 -32.11 -55.28 -2.75
C LEU A 571 -32.37 -56.69 -3.27
N VAL A 572 -31.32 -57.49 -3.48
CA VAL A 572 -31.45 -58.88 -3.95
C VAL A 572 -32.11 -59.75 -2.88
N THR A 573 -31.72 -59.58 -1.60
CA THR A 573 -32.33 -60.29 -0.46
C THR A 573 -33.81 -59.93 -0.32
N ALA A 574 -34.16 -58.66 -0.48
CA ALA A 574 -35.54 -58.19 -0.47
C ALA A 574 -36.36 -58.74 -1.65
N ALA A 575 -35.78 -58.78 -2.85
CA ALA A 575 -36.42 -59.36 -4.03
C ALA A 575 -36.64 -60.88 -3.90
N ALA A 576 -35.67 -61.60 -3.33
CA ALA A 576 -35.76 -63.05 -3.08
C ALA A 576 -36.84 -63.38 -2.04
N LEU A 577 -36.92 -62.62 -0.95
CA LEU A 577 -37.98 -62.76 0.06
C LEU A 577 -39.37 -62.41 -0.52
N GLY A 578 -39.48 -61.37 -1.34
CA GLY A 578 -40.72 -60.98 -2.02
C GLY A 578 -41.18 -61.97 -3.10
N ALA A 579 -40.28 -62.74 -3.71
CA ALA A 579 -40.63 -63.81 -4.65
C ALA A 579 -41.23 -65.04 -3.93
N SER A 580 -40.84 -65.30 -2.68
CA SER A 580 -41.38 -66.41 -1.87
C SER A 580 -42.84 -66.21 -1.42
N LYS A 581 -43.28 -64.96 -1.29
CA LYS A 581 -44.65 -64.58 -0.91
C LYS A 581 -45.25 -63.77 -2.05
N LYS A 582 -46.07 -64.39 -2.90
CA LYS A 582 -46.73 -63.80 -4.09
C LYS A 582 -47.17 -62.33 -3.92
N GLY A 583 -46.26 -61.38 -4.16
CA GLY A 583 -46.51 -59.93 -4.11
C GLY A 583 -45.43 -59.15 -3.34
N LEU A 584 -44.76 -58.22 -4.03
CA LEU A 584 -43.84 -57.24 -3.44
C LEU A 584 -44.64 -56.25 -2.57
N ASN A 585 -44.75 -56.54 -1.28
CA ASN A 585 -45.33 -55.63 -0.30
C ASN A 585 -44.25 -55.24 0.71
N LEU A 586 -43.66 -54.06 0.52
CA LEU A 586 -42.52 -53.52 1.30
C LEU A 586 -42.91 -53.11 2.74
N GLU A 587 -44.19 -53.16 3.11
CA GLU A 587 -44.67 -52.78 4.45
C GLU A 587 -44.32 -53.78 5.57
N LYS A 588 -43.79 -54.97 5.24
CA LYS A 588 -43.49 -56.04 6.23
C LYS A 588 -42.10 -56.64 6.06
N PHE A 589 -41.06 -55.81 6.06
CA PHE A 589 -39.69 -56.28 6.27
C PHE A 589 -39.39 -56.36 7.78
N THR A 590 -39.83 -57.45 8.43
CA THR A 590 -39.50 -57.75 9.84
C THR A 590 -38.83 -59.12 9.98
N GLY A 591 -37.96 -59.52 9.05
CA GLY A 591 -37.48 -60.91 9.00
C GLY A 591 -36.15 -61.17 8.31
N LEU A 592 -35.23 -60.20 8.23
CA LEU A 592 -33.91 -60.46 7.64
C LEU A 592 -33.03 -61.35 8.54
N ASN A 593 -33.16 -61.27 9.86
CA ASN A 593 -32.33 -62.07 10.79
C ASN A 593 -32.66 -63.57 10.76
N GLN A 594 -33.91 -63.96 10.48
CA GLN A 594 -34.28 -65.37 10.33
C GLN A 594 -33.66 -66.05 9.11
N TYR A 595 -33.33 -65.29 8.05
CA TYR A 595 -32.74 -65.87 6.84
C TYR A 595 -31.22 -66.03 6.95
N TYR A 596 -30.53 -65.13 7.67
CA TYR A 596 -29.10 -65.29 7.96
C TYR A 596 -28.80 -66.51 8.85
N GLU A 597 -29.66 -66.81 9.83
CA GLU A 597 -29.54 -68.05 10.63
C GLU A 597 -29.77 -69.31 9.77
N MET A 598 -30.70 -69.26 8.82
CA MET A 598 -31.00 -70.38 7.92
C MET A 598 -29.86 -70.66 6.92
N VAL A 599 -29.17 -69.62 6.44
CA VAL A 599 -28.02 -69.76 5.52
C VAL A 599 -26.76 -70.17 6.29
N SER A 600 -26.56 -69.73 7.54
CA SER A 600 -25.45 -70.24 8.36
C SER A 600 -25.58 -71.72 8.71
N GLY A 601 -26.81 -72.25 8.78
CA GLY A 601 -27.05 -73.69 8.97
C GLY A 601 -26.73 -74.55 7.73
N PHE A 602 -26.63 -73.96 6.54
CA PHE A 602 -26.31 -74.66 5.30
C PHE A 602 -24.80 -74.75 5.01
N GLN A 603 -23.95 -74.01 5.73
CA GLN A 603 -22.49 -74.16 5.63
C GLN A 603 -21.91 -75.18 6.63
N SER A 604 -22.75 -75.84 7.43
CA SER A 604 -22.33 -76.87 8.39
C SER A 604 -22.88 -78.28 8.09
N GLN A 605 -23.14 -78.61 6.82
CA GLN A 605 -23.35 -80.00 6.37
C GLN A 605 -22.46 -80.32 5.18
#